data_AF-R6VDQ2-F1
#
_entry.id   AF-R6VDQ2-F1
#
_cell.length_a   1.000
_cell.length_b   1.000
_cell.length_c   1.000
_cell.angle_alpha   90.00
_cell.angle_beta   90.00
_cell.angle_gamma   90.00
#
_symmetry.space_group_name_H-M   'P 1'
#
loop_
_entity.id
_entity.type
_entity.pdbx_description
1 polymer ?
#
loop_
_entity_poly.entity_id
_entity_poly.type
_entity_poly.pdbx_seq_one_letter_code
_entity_poly.pdbx_strand_id
1 'polypeptide(L)' 'MEITHRVVDYIQKHHLSAEEIAGKTGVAGEILSGKAQRGLNASEFLTICSYLKVDPYVFYDRSSEEWRKGC' A
#
# COMPACT_ATOMS: atom_id res chain seq x y z
N MET A 1 -5.91 -5.31 10.23
CA MET A 1 -4.81 -4.68 9.47
C MET A 1 -4.88 -5.01 7.97
N GLU A 2 -6.07 -5.31 7.42
CA GLU A 2 -6.22 -5.83 6.05
C GLU A 2 -5.70 -4.86 4.97
N ILE A 3 -6.04 -3.57 5.08
CA ILE A 3 -5.56 -2.53 4.15
C ILE A 3 -4.04 -2.37 4.21
N THR A 4 -3.45 -2.41 5.41
CA THR A 4 -1.99 -2.33 5.56
C THR A 4 -1.30 -3.48 4.86
N HIS A 5 -1.82 -4.71 4.99
CA HIS A 5 -1.25 -5.85 4.30
C HIS A 5 -1.36 -5.70 2.78
N ARG A 6 -2.51 -5.22 2.26
CA ARG A 6 -2.67 -4.96 0.81
C ARG A 6 -1.69 -3.93 0.27
N VAL A 7 -1.40 -2.88 1.03
CA VAL A 7 -0.39 -1.88 0.65
C VAL A 7 1.01 -2.50 0.64
N VAL A 8 1.35 -3.32 1.64
CA VAL A 8 2.63 -4.03 1.68
C VAL A 8 2.76 -5.01 0.50
N ASP A 9 1.72 -5.80 0.22
CA ASP A 9 1.64 -6.69 -0.94
C ASP A 9 1.83 -5.93 -2.26
N TYR A 10 1.19 -4.77 -2.40
CA TYR A 10 1.34 -3.93 -3.59
C TYR A 10 2.79 -3.45 -3.77
N ILE A 11 3.42 -2.96 -2.69
CA ILE A 11 4.83 -2.54 -2.70
C ILE A 11 5.74 -3.69 -3.16
N GLN A 12 5.52 -4.90 -2.62
CA GLN A 12 6.29 -6.08 -2.98
C GLN A 12 6.06 -6.54 -4.42
N LYS A 13 4.79 -6.63 -4.87
CA LYS A 13 4.41 -7.04 -6.23
C LYS A 13 4.96 -6.10 -7.30
N HIS A 14 5.06 -4.81 -7.00
CA HIS A 14 5.60 -3.80 -7.91
C HIS A 14 7.11 -3.56 -7.75
N HIS A 15 7.81 -4.38 -6.94
CA HIS A 15 9.24 -4.26 -6.65
C HIS A 15 9.65 -2.85 -6.16
N LEU A 16 8.77 -2.20 -5.41
CA LEU A 16 9.01 -0.86 -4.88
C LEU A 16 9.84 -0.93 -3.60
N SER A 17 10.75 0.02 -3.42
CA SER A 17 11.59 0.10 -2.22
C SER A 17 10.80 0.70 -1.06
N ALA A 18 10.57 -0.10 -0.02
CA ALA A 18 9.95 0.37 1.23
C ALA A 18 10.77 1.49 1.88
N GLU A 19 12.10 1.45 1.76
CA GLU A 19 13.00 2.50 2.27
C GLU A 19 12.83 3.81 1.50
N GLU A 20 12.70 3.75 0.18
CA GLU A 20 12.48 4.94 -0.64
C GLU A 20 11.12 5.58 -0.34
N ILE A 21 10.06 4.76 -0.28
CA ILE A 21 8.71 5.22 0.07
C ILE A 21 8.73 5.84 1.48
N ALA A 22 9.39 5.20 2.46
CA ALA A 22 9.52 5.74 3.81
C ALA A 22 10.21 7.11 3.79
N GLY A 23 11.32 7.24 3.06
CA GLY A 23 12.06 8.50 2.94
C GLY A 23 11.27 9.63 2.28
N LYS A 24 10.34 9.32 1.38
CA LYS A 24 9.53 10.32 0.67
C LYS A 24 8.21 10.65 1.37
N THR A 25 7.64 9.69 2.10
CA THR A 25 6.32 9.82 2.74
C THR A 25 6.39 10.14 4.23
N GLY A 26 7.54 9.92 4.87
CA GLY A 26 7.69 10.00 6.32
C GLY A 26 7.02 8.85 7.08
N VAL A 27 6.46 7.86 6.37
CA VAL A 27 5.89 6.65 6.99
C VAL A 27 7.03 5.72 7.41
N ALA A 28 6.91 5.12 8.60
CA ALA A 28 7.93 4.19 9.09
C ALA A 28 8.08 2.97 8.15
N GLY A 29 9.31 2.73 7.69
CA GLY A 29 9.62 1.62 6.78
C GLY A 29 9.28 0.24 7.35
N GLU A 30 9.24 0.08 8.67
CA GLU A 30 8.81 -1.14 9.34
C GLU A 30 7.34 -1.48 9.05
N ILE A 31 6.48 -0.48 8.90
CA ILE A 31 5.07 -0.66 8.54
C ILE A 31 4.96 -1.07 7.07
N LEU A 32 5.71 -0.40 6.20
CA LEU A 32 5.77 -0.69 4.76
C LEU A 32 6.41 -2.05 4.45
N SER A 33 7.19 -2.59 5.39
CA SER A 33 7.79 -3.92 5.33
C SER A 33 6.93 -5.01 6.01
N GLY A 34 5.77 -4.65 6.58
CA GLY A 34 4.91 -5.58 7.32
C GLY A 34 5.49 -6.09 8.65
N LYS A 35 6.55 -5.46 9.16
CA LYS A 35 7.23 -5.84 10.41
C LYS A 35 6.70 -5.11 11.64
N ALA A 36 5.96 -4.03 11.46
CA ALA A 36 5.39 -3.26 12.55
C ALA A 36 4.19 -3.98 13.19
N GLN A 37 4.04 -3.85 14.52
CA GLN A 37 2.87 -4.33 15.25
C GLN A 37 1.61 -3.49 15.03
N ARG A 38 1.72 -2.33 14.39
CA ARG A 38 0.59 -1.44 14.09
C ARG A 38 0.34 -1.33 12.59
N GLY A 39 -0.91 -1.06 12.24
CA GLY A 39 -1.30 -0.70 10.88
C GLY A 39 -0.98 0.75 10.51
N LEU A 40 -1.15 1.06 9.22
CA LEU A 40 -1.20 2.42 8.71
C LEU A 40 -2.40 3.16 9.31
N ASN A 41 -2.18 4.38 9.77
CA ASN A 41 -3.29 5.29 10.04
C ASN A 41 -3.80 5.92 8.72
N ALA A 42 -4.94 6.62 8.78
CA ALA A 42 -5.58 7.18 7.59
C ALA A 42 -4.68 8.17 6.83
N SER A 43 -3.96 9.04 7.56
CA SER A 43 -3.04 10.00 6.95
C SER A 43 -1.85 9.31 6.29
N GLU A 44 -1.22 8.35 6.96
CA GLU A 44 -0.11 7.56 6.39
C GLU A 44 -0.54 6.82 5.12
N PHE A 45 -1.73 6.21 5.15
CA PHE A 45 -2.30 5.52 4.01
C PHE A 45 -2.52 6.46 2.82
N LEU A 46 -3.15 7.63 3.03
CA LEU A 46 -3.40 8.59 1.96
C LEU A 46 -2.09 9.18 1.41
N THR A 47 -1.09 9.43 2.27
CA THR A 47 0.23 9.89 1.84
C THR A 47 0.91 8.88 0.93
N ILE A 48 0.85 7.58 1.27
CA ILE A 48 1.39 6.51 0.41
C ILE A 48 0.64 6.46 -0.91
N CYS A 49 -0.70 6.48 -0.90
CA CYS A 49 -1.50 6.46 -2.12
C CYS A 49 -1.15 7.65 -3.03
N SER A 50 -1.01 8.84 -2.45
CA SER A 50 -0.60 10.04 -3.18
C SER A 50 0.82 9.92 -3.76
N TYR A 51 1.78 9.37 -3.02
CA TYR A 51 3.14 9.16 -3.49
C TYR A 51 3.20 8.17 -4.66
N LEU A 52 2.49 7.04 -4.51
CA LEU A 52 2.41 6.00 -5.53
C LEU A 52 1.54 6.40 -6.73
N LYS A 53 0.81 7.52 -6.64
CA LYS A 53 -0.19 7.96 -7.62
C LYS A 53 -1.25 6.88 -7.90
N VAL A 54 -1.68 6.23 -6.84
CA VAL A 54 -2.67 5.15 -6.86
C VAL A 54 -3.94 5.64 -6.17
N ASP A 55 -5.09 5.33 -6.78
CA ASP A 55 -6.38 5.63 -6.18
C ASP A 55 -6.58 4.78 -4.91
N PRO A 56 -6.92 5.36 -3.75
CA PRO A 56 -7.06 4.62 -2.50
C PRO A 56 -8.07 3.46 -2.55
N TYR A 57 -9.10 3.53 -3.40
CA TYR A 57 -10.15 2.52 -3.50
C TYR A 57 -9.65 1.20 -4.09
N VAL A 58 -8.51 1.18 -4.80
CA VAL A 58 -7.93 -0.09 -5.29
C VAL A 58 -7.57 -1.04 -4.15
N PHE A 59 -7.30 -0.50 -2.95
CA PHE A 59 -6.99 -1.30 -1.77
C PHE A 59 -8.24 -1.78 -1.03
N TYR A 60 -9.43 -1.25 -1.33
CA TYR A 60 -10.69 -1.65 -0.71
C TYR A 60 -11.43 -2.71 -1.52
N ASP A 61 -11.22 -2.74 -2.83
CA ASP A 61 -11.94 -3.65 -3.72
C ASP A 61 -11.38 -5.09 -3.66
N ARG A 62 -12.18 -6.02 -3.12
CA ARG A 62 -11.87 -7.46 -3.12
C ARG A 62 -12.18 -8.15 -4.47
N SER A 63 -12.72 -7.43 -5.47
CA SER A 63 -13.37 -8.02 -6.64
C SER A 63 -12.77 -7.60 -8.00
N SER A 64 -11.84 -6.64 -8.03
CA SER A 64 -11.31 -6.05 -9.27
C SER A 64 -10.32 -6.94 -10.02
N GLU A 65 -9.84 -8.02 -9.41
CA GLU A 65 -9.05 -9.04 -10.12
C GLU A 65 -9.92 -9.96 -11.01
N GLU A 66 -11.25 -9.95 -10.86
CA GLU A 66 -12.16 -10.79 -11.67
C GLU A 66 -12.66 -10.09 -12.95
N TRP A 67 -12.81 -8.77 -12.96
CA TRP A 67 -13.34 -8.04 -14.14
C TRP A 67 -12.30 -7.83 -15.26
N ARG A 68 -11.00 -7.95 -14.97
CA ARG A 68 -9.92 -7.81 -15.97
C ARG A 68 -9.58 -9.09 -16.75
N LYS A 69 -10.25 -10.21 -16.46
CA LYS A 69 -10.13 -11.48 -17.21
C LYS A 69 -11.20 -11.67 -18.30
N GLY A 70 -11.97 -10.62 -18.60
CA GLY A 70 -13.00 -10.65 -19.63
C GLY A 70 -12.68 -9.70 -20.79
N CYS A 71 -11.66 -9.99 -21.58
CA CYS A 71 -11.52 -9.57 -22.98
C CYS A 71 -10.82 -10.68 -23.75
#